data_AF-A0A2E7J3C9-F1
#
_entry.id   AF-A0A2E7J3C9-F1
#
_cell.length_a   1.000
_cell.length_b   1.000
_cell.length_c   1.000
_cell.angle_alpha   90.00
_cell.angle_beta   90.00
_cell.angle_gamma   90.00
#
_symmetry.space_group_name_H-M   'P 1'
#
loop_
_entity.id
_entity.type
_entity.pdbx_description
1 polymer ?
#
loop_
_entity_poly.entity_id
_entity_poly.type
_entity_poly.pdbx_seq_one_letter_code
_entity_poly.pdbx_strand_id
1 'polypeptide(L)'
;MAERHAKNSARTMQGRLPVLLIVLFVFQAGLPMASSEGPGLDDMELCTDAFGGVVCDDRTNFDDGTDGIESWVEGMYHFNMTSPTEMEFQASWAIKEWDKSALGFTGMEMEAILQNTANIGPNDGLPADVLRASFGNLTDEDDPSSPTVQEKLLSEVNGSVSSFLTSWGGSTTPQTNWSSEIFLPDDSGEEARVECSTDVNQNADGNSFSPPICISTSVTITLDAASTYGTPARVSESDLNEAFEALLVMGAEVSTQFSVNVEAGFKGTYAIQPPSYSTITEAGGTGGSLVGHSEGLGYNSG
;
A
#
# COMPACT_ATOMS: atom_id res chain seq x y z
N MET A 1 75.75 51.85 -36.43
CA MET A 1 74.95 52.99 -35.92
C MET A 1 73.48 52.65 -36.15
N ALA A 2 72.68 52.75 -35.09
CA ALA A 2 71.21 52.66 -35.01
C ALA A 2 70.53 51.26 -35.10
N GLU A 3 69.93 50.91 -33.96
CA GLU A 3 68.91 49.88 -33.73
C GLU A 3 67.66 50.06 -34.60
N ARG A 4 66.98 48.95 -34.91
CA ARG A 4 65.51 48.91 -34.95
C ARG A 4 64.99 47.59 -34.37
N HIS A 5 64.24 47.73 -33.28
CA HIS A 5 63.52 46.69 -32.56
C HIS A 5 62.48 45.97 -33.43
N ALA A 6 62.43 44.64 -33.34
CA ALA A 6 61.24 43.86 -33.67
C ALA A 6 60.57 43.43 -32.35
N LYS A 7 59.37 43.98 -32.07
CA LYS A 7 58.50 43.50 -30.99
C LYS A 7 57.80 42.22 -31.46
N ASN A 8 58.15 41.09 -30.84
CA ASN A 8 57.30 39.90 -30.84
C ASN A 8 56.06 40.20 -29.97
N SER A 9 54.87 40.19 -30.56
CA SER A 9 53.60 40.16 -29.83
C SER A 9 52.94 38.82 -30.06
N ALA A 10 53.39 37.80 -29.33
CA ALA A 10 52.59 36.59 -29.13
C ALA A 10 51.42 36.98 -28.21
N ARG A 11 50.23 37.11 -28.80
CA ARG A 11 49.00 37.40 -28.05
C ARG A 11 48.48 36.09 -27.49
N THR A 12 48.92 35.74 -26.30
CA THR A 12 48.38 34.63 -25.51
C THR A 12 46.93 34.98 -25.15
N MET A 13 45.95 34.35 -25.82
CA MET A 13 44.56 34.35 -25.35
C MET A 13 44.52 33.50 -24.09
N GLN A 14 44.75 34.12 -22.94
CA GLN A 14 44.77 33.44 -21.66
C GLN A 14 43.97 34.27 -20.65
N GLY A 15 42.96 33.65 -20.04
CA GLY A 15 42.35 34.15 -18.81
C GLY A 15 40.84 34.34 -18.78
N ARG A 16 40.05 33.87 -19.76
CA ARG A 16 38.57 33.97 -19.66
C ARG A 16 37.81 32.65 -19.66
N LEU A 17 38.35 31.58 -20.26
CA LEU A 17 37.70 30.28 -20.31
C LEU A 17 37.68 29.50 -18.97
N PRO A 18 38.79 29.42 -18.19
CA PRO A 18 38.77 28.66 -16.93
C PRO A 18 37.96 29.37 -15.83
N VAL A 19 37.91 30.70 -15.85
CA VAL A 19 37.08 31.48 -14.89
C VAL A 19 35.60 31.25 -15.14
N LEU A 20 35.18 31.17 -16.41
CA LEU A 20 33.78 30.91 -16.77
C LEU A 20 33.33 29.50 -16.33
N LEU A 21 34.21 28.50 -16.47
CA LEU A 21 33.92 27.12 -16.05
C LEU A 21 33.86 26.96 -14.54
N ILE A 22 34.70 27.67 -13.79
CA ILE A 22 34.64 27.68 -12.31
C ILE A 22 33.37 28.38 -11.83
N VAL A 23 32.96 29.48 -12.47
CA VAL A 23 31.68 30.14 -12.14
C VAL A 23 30.50 29.22 -12.45
N LEU A 24 30.50 28.50 -13.57
CA LEU A 24 29.45 27.50 -13.88
C LEU A 24 29.42 26.33 -12.88
N PHE A 25 30.57 25.81 -12.46
CA PHE A 25 30.63 24.73 -11.46
C PHE A 25 30.20 25.20 -10.06
N VAL A 26 30.51 26.44 -9.67
CA VAL A 26 30.07 27.02 -8.40
C VAL A 26 28.59 27.41 -8.45
N PHE A 27 28.06 27.80 -9.61
CA PHE A 27 26.63 28.01 -9.81
C PHE A 27 25.85 26.69 -9.70
N GLN A 28 26.42 25.58 -10.16
CA GLN A 28 25.83 24.25 -9.99
C GLN A 28 25.93 23.71 -8.56
N ALA A 29 26.89 24.20 -7.75
CA ALA A 29 26.98 23.88 -6.32
C ALA A 29 26.10 24.77 -5.42
N GLY A 30 25.53 25.86 -5.98
CA GLY A 30 24.66 26.81 -5.29
C GLY A 30 23.19 26.74 -5.72
N LEU A 31 22.85 25.96 -6.75
CA LEU A 31 21.48 25.53 -6.95
C LEU A 31 21.22 24.43 -5.92
N PRO A 32 20.24 24.58 -5.02
CA PRO A 32 19.74 23.40 -4.34
C PRO A 32 19.40 22.39 -5.44
N MET A 33 19.90 21.17 -5.31
CA MET A 33 19.16 20.04 -5.86
C MET A 33 17.78 20.22 -5.26
N ALA A 34 16.81 20.69 -6.04
CA ALA A 34 15.42 20.72 -5.64
C ALA A 34 14.95 19.27 -5.63
N SER A 35 15.40 18.53 -4.62
CA SER A 35 14.57 17.51 -3.99
C SER A 35 13.55 18.32 -3.20
N SER A 36 12.32 18.29 -3.71
CA SER A 36 11.17 18.94 -3.11
C SER A 36 10.67 18.12 -1.91
N GLU A 37 11.50 18.05 -0.86
CA GLU A 37 11.09 17.63 0.48
C GLU A 37 11.63 18.68 1.47
N GLY A 38 11.36 19.96 1.14
CA GLY A 38 11.75 21.08 2.00
C GLY A 38 10.66 21.36 3.05
N PRO A 39 11.02 21.85 4.24
CA PRO A 39 10.09 22.23 5.34
C PRO A 39 9.19 23.43 5.01
N GLY A 40 8.99 23.75 3.72
CA GLY A 40 8.04 24.75 3.24
C GLY A 40 6.80 24.14 2.57
N LEU A 41 6.71 22.81 2.52
CA LEU A 41 5.52 22.05 2.16
C LEU A 41 4.84 21.44 3.41
N ASP A 42 5.56 21.24 4.52
CA ASP A 42 4.92 21.03 5.83
C ASP A 42 4.06 22.27 6.17
N ASP A 43 2.77 22.07 6.41
CA ASP A 43 1.78 23.11 6.76
C ASP A 43 1.16 23.89 5.57
N MET A 44 0.86 23.21 4.46
CA MET A 44 -0.05 23.75 3.45
C MET A 44 -1.45 23.11 3.57
N GLU A 45 -2.45 23.97 3.61
CA GLU A 45 -3.87 23.60 3.60
C GLU A 45 -4.21 22.96 2.23
N LEU A 46 -4.52 21.66 2.25
CA LEU A 46 -4.94 20.89 1.10
C LEU A 46 -6.44 21.07 0.92
N CYS A 47 -6.83 21.91 -0.03
CA CYS A 47 -8.21 22.05 -0.44
C CYS A 47 -8.55 21.05 -1.54
N THR A 48 -9.59 20.26 -1.32
CA THR A 48 -10.07 19.24 -2.28
C THR A 48 -10.91 19.82 -3.43
N ASP A 49 -10.99 21.15 -3.56
CA ASP A 49 -11.82 21.86 -4.55
C ASP A 49 -11.42 21.61 -6.00
N ALA A 50 -10.11 21.50 -6.26
CA ALA A 50 -9.58 21.07 -7.54
C ALA A 50 -10.02 19.65 -7.95
N PHE A 51 -10.47 18.85 -6.99
CA PHE A 51 -10.88 17.45 -7.17
C PHE A 51 -12.38 17.23 -6.89
N GLY A 52 -13.18 18.27 -6.68
CA GLY A 52 -14.63 18.18 -6.47
C GLY A 52 -15.10 18.15 -5.02
N GLY A 53 -14.20 18.29 -4.05
CA GLY A 53 -14.52 18.53 -2.63
C GLY A 53 -14.62 20.02 -2.29
N VAL A 54 -14.93 20.34 -1.03
CA VAL A 54 -15.01 21.74 -0.54
C VAL A 54 -14.39 21.91 0.85
N VAL A 55 -13.81 20.83 1.39
CA VAL A 55 -13.16 20.81 2.70
C VAL A 55 -11.66 20.89 2.48
N CYS A 56 -11.03 21.68 3.33
CA CYS A 56 -9.61 21.89 3.32
C CYS A 56 -9.04 21.39 4.65
N ASP A 57 -8.04 20.52 4.56
CA ASP A 57 -7.38 19.90 5.69
C ASP A 57 -5.87 20.07 5.55
N ASP A 58 -5.14 20.08 6.65
CA ASP A 58 -3.69 20.25 6.58
C ASP A 58 -3.05 18.93 6.11
N ARG A 59 -2.10 19.04 5.17
CA ARG A 59 -1.15 17.96 4.86
C ARG A 59 0.16 18.30 5.55
N THR A 60 0.55 17.49 6.53
CA THR A 60 1.85 17.58 7.19
C THR A 60 2.56 16.23 7.13
N ASN A 61 3.88 16.25 7.02
CA ASN A 61 4.71 15.03 7.09
C ASN A 61 4.68 14.42 8.51
N PHE A 62 4.27 15.20 9.52
CA PHE A 62 4.06 14.68 10.87
C PHE A 62 2.85 13.74 10.96
N ASP A 63 1.80 14.05 10.22
CA ASP A 63 0.59 13.22 10.17
C ASP A 63 0.71 12.05 9.18
N ASP A 64 1.72 12.08 8.31
CA ASP A 64 2.08 11.01 7.41
C ASP A 64 2.83 9.88 8.14
N GLY A 65 2.20 8.71 8.24
CA GLY A 65 2.79 7.52 8.86
C GLY A 65 3.87 6.86 8.01
N THR A 66 4.03 7.27 6.75
CA THR A 66 4.91 6.68 5.74
C THR A 66 5.62 7.72 4.87
N ASP A 67 6.16 8.76 5.50
CA ASP A 67 6.89 9.86 4.84
C ASP A 67 7.88 9.37 3.74
N GLY A 68 7.71 9.91 2.54
CA GLY A 68 8.50 9.59 1.35
C GLY A 68 8.17 8.24 0.70
N ILE A 69 7.01 7.65 1.02
CA ILE A 69 6.47 6.43 0.41
C ILE A 69 5.12 6.76 -0.21
N GLU A 70 4.90 6.32 -1.46
CA GLU A 70 3.71 6.67 -2.24
C GLU A 70 2.41 5.96 -1.79
N SER A 71 2.42 5.22 -0.68
CA SER A 71 1.28 4.43 -0.23
C SER A 71 1.29 4.24 1.27
N TRP A 72 0.10 4.32 1.87
CA TRP A 72 -0.13 4.04 3.28
C TRP A 72 -1.42 3.25 3.43
N VAL A 73 -1.27 1.95 3.65
CA VAL A 73 -2.39 1.03 3.77
C VAL A 73 -2.20 0.14 4.98
N GLU A 74 -3.16 0.16 5.88
CA GLU A 74 -3.19 -0.71 7.05
C GLU A 74 -4.26 -1.76 6.85
N GLY A 75 -3.93 -3.04 7.01
CA GLY A 75 -4.88 -4.12 6.74
C GLY A 75 -4.85 -5.24 7.76
N MET A 76 -6.00 -5.90 7.91
CA MET A 76 -6.18 -7.12 8.68
C MET A 76 -6.64 -8.23 7.73
N TYR A 77 -6.01 -9.39 7.86
CA TYR A 77 -6.21 -10.54 6.99
C TYR A 77 -6.55 -11.76 7.84
N HIS A 78 -7.81 -12.18 7.82
CA HIS A 78 -8.29 -13.37 8.51
C HIS A 78 -8.33 -14.55 7.54
N PHE A 79 -7.69 -15.64 7.96
CA PHE A 79 -7.77 -16.94 7.31
C PHE A 79 -8.49 -17.90 8.23
N ASN A 80 -9.71 -18.28 7.88
CA ASN A 80 -10.49 -19.25 8.63
C ASN A 80 -10.49 -20.59 7.89
N MET A 81 -9.79 -21.57 8.42
CA MET A 81 -9.73 -22.90 7.83
C MET A 81 -11.01 -23.68 8.18
N THR A 82 -11.81 -24.01 7.17
CA THR A 82 -13.02 -24.84 7.34
C THR A 82 -12.66 -26.33 7.28
N SER A 83 -11.65 -26.67 6.49
CA SER A 83 -11.11 -28.03 6.36
C SER A 83 -9.59 -27.99 6.07
N PRO A 84 -8.87 -29.13 6.05
CA PRO A 84 -7.45 -29.10 5.69
C PRO A 84 -7.21 -28.66 4.24
N THR A 85 -8.21 -28.72 3.36
CA THR A 85 -8.08 -28.30 1.95
C THR A 85 -8.87 -27.05 1.58
N GLU A 86 -9.67 -26.50 2.49
CA GLU A 86 -10.48 -25.30 2.23
C GLU A 86 -10.31 -24.26 3.35
N MET A 87 -10.17 -23.01 2.93
CA MET A 87 -10.07 -21.87 3.84
C MET A 87 -10.83 -20.67 3.29
N GLU A 88 -11.48 -19.94 4.19
CA GLU A 88 -12.10 -18.65 3.91
C GLU A 88 -11.08 -17.54 4.21
N PHE A 89 -10.91 -16.66 3.24
CA PHE A 89 -10.07 -15.47 3.36
C PHE A 89 -10.95 -14.23 3.43
N GLN A 90 -10.73 -13.44 4.46
CA GLN A 90 -11.36 -12.13 4.62
C GLN A 90 -10.26 -11.12 4.86
N ALA A 91 -10.26 -10.02 4.12
CA ALA A 91 -9.33 -8.94 4.36
C ALA A 91 -10.04 -7.60 4.43
N SER A 92 -9.57 -6.74 5.32
CA SER A 92 -10.00 -5.37 5.48
C SER A 92 -8.79 -4.45 5.36
N TRP A 93 -8.96 -3.31 4.70
CA TRP A 93 -7.93 -2.28 4.56
C TRP A 93 -8.48 -0.92 4.95
N ALA A 94 -7.70 -0.15 5.69
CA ALA A 94 -7.80 1.29 5.81
C ALA A 94 -6.73 1.91 4.91
N ILE A 95 -7.18 2.56 3.85
CA ILE A 95 -6.34 3.29 2.90
C ILE A 95 -6.28 4.74 3.38
N LYS A 96 -5.08 5.17 3.74
CA LYS A 96 -4.77 6.55 4.14
C LYS A 96 -4.07 7.31 3.03
N GLU A 97 -3.28 6.60 2.23
CA GLU A 97 -2.60 7.13 1.06
C GLU A 97 -2.45 6.04 0.00
N TRP A 98 -2.53 6.42 -1.28
CA TRP A 98 -2.42 5.48 -2.40
C TRP A 98 -1.61 6.04 -3.56
N ASP A 99 -0.94 5.17 -4.31
CA ASP A 99 -0.11 5.56 -5.44
C ASP A 99 -0.92 6.30 -6.53
N LYS A 100 -0.47 7.52 -6.83
CA LYS A 100 -0.99 8.38 -7.91
C LYS A 100 -0.93 7.71 -9.28
N SER A 101 0.13 6.95 -9.55
CA SER A 101 0.37 6.33 -10.84
C SER A 101 -0.61 5.19 -11.12
N ALA A 102 -0.93 4.39 -10.09
CA ALA A 102 -1.92 3.32 -10.15
C ALA A 102 -3.33 3.81 -10.53
N LEU A 103 -3.66 5.06 -10.17
CA LEU A 103 -4.97 5.67 -10.43
C LEU A 103 -5.02 6.54 -11.68
N GLY A 104 -3.91 6.64 -12.43
CA GLY A 104 -3.84 7.40 -13.67
C GLY A 104 -3.49 8.89 -13.51
N PHE A 105 -3.16 9.35 -12.30
CA PHE A 105 -2.68 10.71 -12.03
C PHE A 105 -1.22 10.85 -12.46
N THR A 106 -0.98 10.75 -13.76
CA THR A 106 0.36 10.74 -14.35
C THR A 106 0.56 11.91 -15.31
N GLY A 107 1.81 12.33 -15.48
CA GLY A 107 2.20 13.36 -16.45
C GLY A 107 2.63 14.68 -15.81
N MET A 108 3.42 15.46 -16.55
CA MET A 108 4.05 16.68 -16.03
C MET A 108 3.04 17.76 -15.59
N GLU A 109 1.90 17.85 -16.28
CA GLU A 109 0.87 18.83 -15.93
C GLU A 109 0.13 18.44 -14.64
N MET A 110 -0.22 17.16 -14.49
CA MET A 110 -0.85 16.65 -13.27
C MET A 110 0.10 16.72 -12.07
N GLU A 111 1.37 16.32 -12.23
CA GLU A 111 2.39 16.48 -11.19
C GLU A 111 2.55 17.94 -10.77
N ALA A 112 2.51 18.88 -11.72
CA ALA A 112 2.55 20.30 -11.38
C ALA A 112 1.30 20.74 -10.61
N ILE A 113 0.11 20.24 -10.94
CA ILE A 113 -1.12 20.55 -10.18
C ILE A 113 -1.04 19.95 -8.78
N LEU A 114 -0.63 18.69 -8.64
CA LEU A 114 -0.47 18.02 -7.36
C LEU A 114 0.55 18.74 -6.46
N GLN A 115 1.70 19.12 -7.01
CA GLN A 115 2.74 19.82 -6.24
C GLN A 115 2.37 21.28 -5.91
N ASN A 116 1.79 22.03 -6.85
CA ASN A 116 1.54 23.46 -6.66
C ASN A 116 0.19 23.77 -5.98
N THR A 117 -0.79 22.88 -6.09
CA THR A 117 -2.15 23.10 -5.57
C THR A 117 -2.46 22.17 -4.40
N ALA A 118 -2.08 20.90 -4.47
CA ALA A 118 -2.39 19.91 -3.44
C ALA A 118 -1.21 19.64 -2.50
N ASN A 119 -0.05 20.26 -2.72
CA ASN A 119 1.14 20.07 -1.89
C ASN A 119 1.60 18.61 -1.78
N ILE A 120 1.34 17.81 -2.83
CA ILE A 120 1.73 16.41 -2.89
C ILE A 120 3.06 16.34 -3.63
N GLY A 121 4.09 15.86 -2.93
CA GLY A 121 5.43 15.75 -3.46
C GLY A 121 5.57 14.68 -4.55
N PRO A 122 6.73 14.64 -5.22
CA PRO A 122 6.99 13.64 -6.25
C PRO A 122 7.07 12.21 -5.70
N ASN A 123 7.42 12.03 -4.43
CA ASN A 123 7.53 10.71 -3.76
C ASN A 123 6.33 10.41 -2.85
N ASP A 124 5.34 11.28 -2.84
CA ASP A 124 4.14 11.16 -2.01
C ASP A 124 3.01 10.55 -2.82
N GLY A 125 2.14 9.82 -2.12
CA GLY A 125 0.90 9.32 -2.68
C GLY A 125 -0.22 10.35 -2.56
N LEU A 126 -1.41 9.92 -2.96
CA LEU A 126 -2.63 10.71 -2.81
C LEU A 126 -3.24 10.44 -1.43
N PRO A 127 -3.38 11.46 -0.56
CA PRO A 127 -4.07 11.31 0.73
C PRO A 127 -5.53 10.88 0.54
N ALA A 128 -6.10 10.24 1.56
CA ALA A 128 -7.48 9.74 1.58
C ALA A 128 -8.50 10.81 1.15
N ASP A 129 -8.26 12.07 1.49
CA ASP A 129 -9.15 13.18 1.14
C ASP A 129 -9.15 13.51 -0.33
N VAL A 130 -7.97 13.54 -0.95
CA VAL A 130 -7.83 13.73 -2.41
C VAL A 130 -8.44 12.55 -3.15
N LEU A 131 -8.20 11.33 -2.68
CA LEU A 131 -8.77 10.11 -3.25
C LEU A 131 -10.30 10.19 -3.22
N ARG A 132 -10.88 10.47 -2.06
CA ARG A 132 -12.32 10.56 -1.84
C ARG A 132 -12.99 11.66 -2.67
N ALA A 133 -12.35 12.82 -2.78
CA ALA A 133 -12.81 13.88 -3.67
C ALA A 133 -12.80 13.43 -5.14
N SER A 134 -11.75 12.72 -5.54
CA SER A 134 -11.53 12.25 -6.91
C SER A 134 -12.39 11.06 -7.34
N PHE A 135 -13.17 10.43 -6.46
CA PHE A 135 -13.94 9.22 -6.76
C PHE A 135 -14.89 9.36 -7.95
N GLY A 136 -15.47 10.55 -8.14
CA GLY A 136 -16.36 10.84 -9.26
C GLY A 136 -15.64 11.13 -10.58
N ASN A 137 -14.32 11.35 -10.55
CA ASN A 137 -13.54 11.69 -11.73
C ASN A 137 -13.21 10.44 -12.54
N LEU A 138 -13.13 10.62 -13.84
CA LEU A 138 -12.67 9.61 -14.77
C LEU A 138 -11.15 9.45 -14.64
N THR A 139 -10.63 8.24 -14.73
CA THR A 139 -9.17 8.01 -14.72
C THR A 139 -8.48 8.53 -15.98
N ASP A 140 -9.23 8.68 -17.07
CA ASP A 140 -8.80 9.32 -18.31
C ASP A 140 -9.87 10.32 -18.74
N GLU A 141 -9.56 11.61 -18.63
CA GLU A 141 -10.51 12.69 -18.98
C GLU A 141 -10.83 12.73 -20.48
N ASP A 142 -9.97 12.18 -21.34
CA ASP A 142 -10.16 12.16 -22.79
C ASP A 142 -11.01 10.95 -23.25
N ASP A 143 -11.18 9.93 -22.41
CA ASP A 143 -12.03 8.77 -22.68
C ASP A 143 -13.27 8.73 -21.74
N PRO A 144 -14.47 9.10 -22.24
CA PRO A 144 -15.70 9.04 -21.45
C PRO A 144 -16.15 7.62 -21.07
N SER A 145 -15.49 6.58 -21.59
CA SER A 145 -15.72 5.17 -21.23
C SER A 145 -14.71 4.66 -20.20
N SER A 146 -13.75 5.49 -19.78
CA SER A 146 -12.79 5.11 -18.75
C SER A 146 -13.49 4.89 -17.41
N PRO A 147 -12.97 3.99 -16.54
CA PRO A 147 -13.54 3.81 -15.21
C PRO A 147 -13.37 5.07 -14.38
N THR A 148 -14.20 5.22 -13.36
CA THR A 148 -13.95 6.26 -12.35
C THR A 148 -12.75 5.87 -11.48
N VAL A 149 -12.14 6.84 -10.79
CA VAL A 149 -11.06 6.57 -9.82
C VAL A 149 -11.53 5.58 -8.75
N GLN A 150 -12.81 5.67 -8.35
CA GLN A 150 -13.42 4.74 -7.40
C GLN A 150 -13.44 3.30 -7.94
N GLU A 151 -13.88 3.10 -9.18
CA GLU A 151 -13.93 1.79 -9.83
C GLU A 151 -12.53 1.22 -10.08
N LYS A 152 -11.60 2.09 -10.49
CA LYS A 152 -10.19 1.73 -10.68
C LYS A 152 -9.54 1.28 -9.39
N LEU A 153 -9.75 1.99 -8.28
CA LEU A 153 -9.21 1.63 -6.97
C LEU A 153 -9.71 0.24 -6.53
N LEU A 154 -11.01 -0.04 -6.67
CA LEU A 154 -11.56 -1.39 -6.41
C LEU A 154 -10.96 -2.46 -7.31
N SER A 155 -10.73 -2.14 -8.59
CA SER A 155 -10.09 -3.06 -9.54
C SER A 155 -8.64 -3.35 -9.15
N GLU A 156 -7.86 -2.35 -8.72
CA GLU A 156 -6.48 -2.54 -8.26
C GLU A 156 -6.43 -3.41 -7.00
N VAL A 157 -7.31 -3.16 -6.03
CA VAL A 157 -7.40 -4.00 -4.82
C VAL A 157 -7.78 -5.44 -5.18
N ASN A 158 -8.75 -5.65 -6.08
CA ASN A 158 -9.10 -6.98 -6.57
C ASN A 158 -7.93 -7.68 -7.27
N GLY A 159 -7.16 -6.95 -8.07
CA GLY A 159 -5.96 -7.44 -8.74
C GLY A 159 -4.88 -7.86 -7.76
N SER A 160 -4.61 -7.01 -6.76
CA SER A 160 -3.65 -7.26 -5.69
C SER A 160 -4.03 -8.50 -4.87
N VAL A 161 -5.29 -8.63 -4.46
CA VAL A 161 -5.79 -9.82 -3.75
C VAL A 161 -5.66 -11.09 -4.59
N SER A 162 -6.05 -11.03 -5.87
CA SER A 162 -5.95 -12.19 -6.76
C SER A 162 -4.48 -12.62 -6.95
N SER A 163 -3.58 -11.66 -7.09
CA SER A 163 -2.14 -11.90 -7.19
C SER A 163 -1.58 -12.52 -5.91
N PHE A 164 -1.95 -11.97 -4.74
CA PHE A 164 -1.56 -12.47 -3.43
C PHE A 164 -1.98 -13.94 -3.23
N LEU A 165 -3.25 -14.24 -3.52
CA LEU A 165 -3.84 -15.57 -3.32
C LEU A 165 -3.37 -16.62 -4.33
N THR A 166 -2.83 -16.21 -5.47
CA THR A 166 -2.25 -17.15 -6.47
C THR A 166 -1.14 -18.01 -5.87
N SER A 167 -0.43 -17.52 -4.85
CA SER A 167 0.62 -18.29 -4.15
C SER A 167 0.09 -19.26 -3.10
N TRP A 168 -1.21 -19.22 -2.77
CA TRP A 168 -1.83 -20.02 -1.71
C TRP A 168 -2.67 -21.18 -2.26
N GLY A 169 -3.07 -21.16 -3.53
CA GLY A 169 -3.86 -22.24 -4.13
C GLY A 169 -4.81 -21.75 -5.22
N GLY A 170 -5.89 -22.51 -5.45
CA GLY A 170 -6.99 -22.04 -6.29
C GLY A 170 -7.88 -21.10 -5.47
N SER A 171 -8.27 -19.96 -6.03
CA SER A 171 -9.15 -19.00 -5.34
C SER A 171 -10.38 -18.66 -6.18
N THR A 172 -11.50 -18.38 -5.52
CA THR A 172 -12.68 -17.82 -6.17
C THR A 172 -12.47 -16.34 -6.53
N THR A 173 -13.38 -15.76 -7.31
CA THR A 173 -13.34 -14.32 -7.64
C THR A 173 -13.56 -13.49 -6.37
N PRO A 174 -12.65 -12.57 -6.01
CA PRO A 174 -12.81 -11.72 -4.84
C PRO A 174 -14.09 -10.90 -4.86
N GLN A 175 -14.81 -10.91 -3.74
CA GLN A 175 -15.98 -10.07 -3.51
C GLN A 175 -15.54 -8.89 -2.66
N THR A 176 -15.22 -7.78 -3.33
CA THR A 176 -14.67 -6.58 -2.69
C THR A 176 -15.72 -5.47 -2.65
N ASN A 177 -15.86 -4.83 -1.49
CA ASN A 177 -16.84 -3.77 -1.27
C ASN A 177 -16.29 -2.70 -0.31
N TRP A 178 -16.88 -1.51 -0.35
CA TRP A 178 -16.57 -0.44 0.60
C TRP A 178 -17.12 -0.78 1.98
N SER A 179 -16.41 -0.37 3.02
CA SER A 179 -16.87 -0.46 4.41
C SER A 179 -16.85 0.90 5.08
N SER A 180 -17.81 1.14 5.98
CA SER A 180 -17.85 2.33 6.83
C SER A 180 -17.08 2.15 8.13
N GLU A 181 -16.76 0.91 8.49
CA GLU A 181 -15.92 0.59 9.63
C GLU A 181 -15.14 -0.70 9.39
N ILE A 182 -13.96 -0.79 9.98
CA ILE A 182 -13.17 -2.02 10.06
C ILE A 182 -12.52 -2.14 11.43
N PHE A 183 -12.03 -3.33 11.75
CA PHE A 183 -11.26 -3.59 12.96
C PHE A 183 -9.80 -3.83 12.56
N LEU A 184 -8.91 -3.02 13.13
CA LEU A 184 -7.46 -3.13 12.94
C LEU A 184 -6.79 -3.19 14.32
N PRO A 185 -5.67 -3.89 14.46
CA PRO A 185 -4.95 -3.96 15.73
C PRO A 185 -4.25 -2.63 15.97
N ASP A 186 -4.39 -2.08 17.18
CA ASP A 186 -3.67 -0.91 17.60
C ASP A 186 -2.19 -1.21 17.94
N ASP A 187 -1.44 -0.22 18.40
CA ASP A 187 -0.02 -0.39 18.77
C ASP A 187 0.20 -1.35 19.96
N SER A 188 -0.86 -1.68 20.71
CA SER A 188 -0.84 -2.68 21.77
C SER A 188 -1.24 -4.08 21.30
N GLY A 189 -1.74 -4.20 20.06
CA GLY A 189 -2.22 -5.43 19.45
C GLY A 189 -3.68 -5.75 19.76
N GLU A 190 -4.43 -4.84 20.39
CA GLU A 190 -5.87 -5.00 20.60
C GLU A 190 -6.66 -4.53 19.37
N GLU A 191 -7.73 -5.23 19.01
CA GLU A 191 -8.60 -4.81 17.90
C GLU A 191 -9.30 -3.49 18.22
N ALA A 192 -8.90 -2.44 17.52
CA ALA A 192 -9.50 -1.12 17.56
C ALA A 192 -10.43 -0.91 16.38
N ARG A 193 -11.54 -0.24 16.65
CA ARG A 193 -12.49 0.18 15.61
C ARG A 193 -11.94 1.38 14.86
N VAL A 194 -11.83 1.26 13.54
CA VAL A 194 -11.45 2.33 12.62
C VAL A 194 -12.70 2.75 11.86
N GLU A 195 -13.12 4.00 12.06
CA GLU A 195 -14.24 4.61 11.33
C GLU A 195 -13.73 5.12 9.99
N CYS A 196 -14.49 4.86 8.93
CA CYS A 196 -14.08 5.12 7.56
C CYS A 196 -15.16 5.90 6.83
N SER A 197 -14.76 6.71 5.85
CA SER A 197 -15.73 7.45 5.05
C SER A 197 -15.35 7.51 3.59
N THR A 198 -16.37 7.47 2.73
CA THR A 198 -16.26 7.75 1.30
C THR A 198 -16.96 9.05 0.92
N ASP A 199 -17.56 9.75 1.89
CA ASP A 199 -18.28 11.00 1.66
C ASP A 199 -17.31 12.18 1.78
N VAL A 200 -17.09 12.90 0.67
CA VAL A 200 -16.19 14.06 0.57
C VAL A 200 -16.43 15.15 1.63
N ASN A 201 -17.59 15.19 2.27
CA ASN A 201 -17.93 16.20 3.28
C ASN A 201 -17.63 15.75 4.73
N GLN A 202 -17.23 14.50 4.94
CA GLN A 202 -16.99 13.91 6.26
C GLN A 202 -15.49 13.80 6.58
N ASN A 203 -14.77 14.92 6.51
CA ASN A 203 -13.33 15.00 6.74
C ASN A 203 -12.87 16.30 7.41
N ALA A 204 -13.78 17.06 8.03
CA ALA A 204 -13.41 18.29 8.71
C ALA A 204 -12.71 18.02 10.06
N ASP A 205 -11.69 17.17 10.08
CA ASP A 205 -10.87 16.85 11.24
C ASP A 205 -9.48 17.53 11.20
N GLY A 206 -9.15 18.21 10.10
CA GLY A 206 -7.91 18.94 9.92
C GLY A 206 -6.75 18.08 9.43
N ASN A 207 -6.98 16.80 9.09
CA ASN A 207 -5.94 15.88 8.63
C ASN A 207 -6.32 15.23 7.29
N SER A 208 -5.57 15.54 6.24
CA SER A 208 -5.84 15.03 4.88
C SER A 208 -5.75 13.50 4.69
N PHE A 209 -5.18 12.76 5.66
CA PHE A 209 -5.10 11.29 5.67
C PHE A 209 -6.28 10.62 6.41
N SER A 210 -7.16 11.41 7.04
CA SER A 210 -8.24 10.96 7.90
C SER A 210 -9.59 11.60 7.51
N PRO A 211 -10.73 10.88 7.61
CA PRO A 211 -10.83 9.45 7.91
C PRO A 211 -10.34 8.59 6.73
N PRO A 212 -9.79 7.39 7.01
CA PRO A 212 -9.34 6.50 5.96
C PRO A 212 -10.50 5.98 5.11
N ILE A 213 -10.17 5.56 3.89
CA ILE A 213 -11.09 4.87 2.99
C ILE A 213 -10.98 3.37 3.29
N CYS A 214 -12.10 2.72 3.61
CA CYS A 214 -12.08 1.30 3.95
C CYS A 214 -12.71 0.39 2.92
N ILE A 215 -12.02 -0.73 2.68
CA ILE A 215 -12.43 -1.77 1.75
C ILE A 215 -12.38 -3.10 2.49
N SER A 216 -13.39 -3.93 2.28
CA SER A 216 -13.41 -5.32 2.70
C SER A 216 -13.51 -6.25 1.50
N THR A 217 -12.82 -7.39 1.57
CA THR A 217 -12.93 -8.44 0.57
C THR A 217 -13.17 -9.79 1.24
N SER A 218 -13.84 -10.67 0.52
CA SER A 218 -13.99 -12.08 0.90
C SER A 218 -13.72 -12.98 -0.30
N VAL A 219 -12.96 -14.05 -0.06
CA VAL A 219 -12.54 -15.05 -1.05
C VAL A 219 -12.57 -16.44 -0.39
N THR A 220 -12.91 -17.47 -1.16
CA THR A 220 -12.70 -18.85 -0.75
C THR A 220 -11.48 -19.40 -1.47
N ILE A 221 -10.55 -19.97 -0.71
CA ILE A 221 -9.32 -20.57 -1.22
C ILE A 221 -9.43 -22.09 -1.05
N THR A 222 -9.12 -22.80 -2.13
CA THR A 222 -8.95 -24.25 -2.16
C THR A 222 -7.45 -24.54 -2.22
N LEU A 223 -6.94 -25.15 -1.16
CA LEU A 223 -5.55 -25.57 -1.02
C LEU A 223 -5.34 -26.87 -1.81
N ASP A 224 -4.32 -26.88 -2.67
CA ASP A 224 -3.90 -28.14 -3.30
C ASP A 224 -3.13 -28.98 -2.26
N ALA A 225 -3.73 -30.10 -1.86
CA ALA A 225 -3.17 -30.98 -0.83
C ALA A 225 -1.81 -31.60 -1.22
N ALA A 226 -1.51 -31.72 -2.51
CA ALA A 226 -0.23 -32.25 -2.98
C ALA A 226 0.91 -31.24 -2.75
N SER A 227 0.71 -29.98 -3.11
CA SER A 227 1.69 -28.91 -2.89
C SER A 227 1.75 -28.42 -1.44
N THR A 228 0.62 -28.37 -0.74
CA THR A 228 0.54 -27.86 0.64
C THR A 228 1.11 -28.86 1.65
N TYR A 229 0.83 -30.15 1.48
CA TYR A 229 1.18 -31.19 2.46
C TYR A 229 2.17 -32.25 1.94
N GLY A 230 2.62 -32.15 0.68
CA GLY A 230 3.64 -33.03 0.10
C GLY A 230 3.15 -34.46 -0.22
N THR A 231 1.87 -34.65 -0.53
CA THR A 231 1.28 -35.98 -0.74
C THR A 231 1.45 -36.53 -2.17
N PRO A 232 1.50 -37.87 -2.36
CA PRO A 232 1.64 -38.47 -3.69
C PRO A 232 0.36 -38.28 -4.52
N ALA A 233 0.52 -37.80 -5.75
CA ALA A 233 -0.49 -37.38 -6.74
C ALA A 233 -1.55 -38.41 -7.21
N ARG A 234 -1.96 -39.36 -6.36
CA ARG A 234 -2.83 -40.51 -6.70
C ARG A 234 -4.02 -40.71 -5.77
N VAL A 235 -4.28 -39.78 -4.85
CA VAL A 235 -5.43 -39.84 -3.93
C VAL A 235 -6.40 -38.74 -4.34
N SER A 236 -7.71 -39.00 -4.26
CA SER A 236 -8.71 -37.97 -4.53
C SER A 236 -8.70 -36.90 -3.44
N GLU A 237 -9.02 -35.64 -3.77
CA GLU A 237 -9.05 -34.54 -2.80
C GLU A 237 -9.99 -34.81 -1.62
N SER A 238 -11.14 -35.45 -1.86
CA SER A 238 -12.07 -35.84 -0.80
C SER A 238 -11.48 -36.87 0.16
N ASP A 239 -10.77 -37.88 -0.36
CA ASP A 239 -10.14 -38.90 0.47
C ASP A 239 -8.95 -38.32 1.27
N LEU A 240 -8.26 -37.30 0.71
CA LEU A 240 -7.19 -36.58 1.41
C LEU A 240 -7.74 -35.72 2.53
N ASN A 241 -8.83 -35.00 2.30
CA ASN A 241 -9.47 -34.15 3.30
C ASN A 241 -9.90 -34.97 4.53
N GLU A 242 -10.61 -36.09 4.32
CA GLU A 242 -11.01 -37.01 5.40
C GLU A 242 -9.82 -37.63 6.12
N ALA A 243 -8.76 -38.00 5.37
CA ALA A 243 -7.55 -38.56 5.97
C ALA A 243 -6.81 -37.55 6.84
N PHE A 244 -6.67 -36.29 6.40
CA PHE A 244 -6.03 -35.24 7.18
C PHE A 244 -6.84 -34.85 8.40
N GLU A 245 -8.17 -34.73 8.28
CA GLU A 245 -9.05 -34.52 9.42
C GLU A 245 -8.89 -35.64 10.45
N ALA A 246 -8.92 -36.90 10.02
CA ALA A 246 -8.73 -38.05 10.91
C ALA A 246 -7.35 -38.03 11.59
N LEU A 247 -6.29 -37.65 10.86
CA LEU A 247 -4.94 -37.50 11.42
C LEU A 247 -4.89 -36.40 12.48
N LEU A 248 -5.45 -35.23 12.21
CA LEU A 248 -5.50 -34.11 13.15
C LEU A 248 -6.29 -34.46 14.42
N VAL A 249 -7.45 -35.12 14.28
CA VAL A 249 -8.25 -35.61 15.42
C VAL A 249 -7.50 -36.66 16.25
N MET A 250 -6.64 -37.47 15.62
CA MET A 250 -5.77 -38.43 16.31
C MET A 250 -4.53 -37.79 16.96
N GLY A 251 -4.32 -36.48 16.80
CA GLY A 251 -3.21 -35.74 17.38
C GLY A 251 -1.95 -35.72 16.50
N ALA A 252 -2.08 -35.93 15.19
CA ALA A 252 -0.99 -35.67 14.26
C ALA A 252 -0.75 -34.16 14.13
N GLU A 253 0.51 -33.78 13.96
CA GLU A 253 0.90 -32.40 13.71
C GLU A 253 1.15 -32.21 12.21
N VAL A 254 0.63 -31.12 11.65
CA VAL A 254 0.81 -30.74 10.26
C VAL A 254 1.39 -29.34 10.23
N SER A 255 2.49 -29.16 9.49
CA SER A 255 3.12 -27.85 9.30
C SER A 255 2.75 -27.31 7.93
N THR A 256 2.16 -26.11 7.91
CA THR A 256 1.86 -25.36 6.69
C THR A 256 2.72 -24.11 6.65
N GLN A 257 3.24 -23.79 5.48
CA GLN A 257 4.01 -22.56 5.26
C GLN A 257 3.27 -21.70 4.25
N PHE A 258 3.00 -20.47 4.65
CA PHE A 258 2.40 -19.47 3.78
C PHE A 258 3.40 -18.36 3.50
N SER A 259 3.46 -17.94 2.23
CA SER A 259 4.31 -16.82 1.83
C SER A 259 3.45 -15.57 1.73
N VAL A 260 3.89 -14.51 2.41
CA VAL A 260 3.25 -13.20 2.38
C VAL A 260 4.24 -12.22 1.76
N ASN A 261 3.82 -11.58 0.67
CA ASN A 261 4.55 -10.45 0.10
C ASN A 261 3.81 -9.17 0.47
N VAL A 262 4.56 -8.15 0.91
CA VAL A 262 4.02 -6.86 1.32
C VAL A 262 4.79 -5.77 0.57
N GLU A 263 4.07 -4.80 0.03
CA GLU A 263 4.65 -3.64 -0.66
C GLU A 263 5.08 -2.58 0.37
N ALA A 264 5.93 -1.64 -0.05
CA ALA A 264 6.34 -0.55 0.85
C ALA A 264 5.10 0.29 1.23
N GLY A 265 5.00 0.66 2.52
CA GLY A 265 3.86 1.43 3.02
C GLY A 265 2.61 0.63 3.38
N PHE A 266 2.63 -0.69 3.14
CA PHE A 266 1.57 -1.60 3.57
C PHE A 266 1.92 -2.20 4.93
N LYS A 267 1.03 -2.05 5.91
CA LYS A 267 1.09 -2.69 7.23
C LYS A 267 -0.03 -3.73 7.32
N GLY A 268 0.33 -5.00 7.10
CA GLY A 268 -0.61 -6.11 7.18
C GLY A 268 -0.48 -6.90 8.48
N THR A 269 -1.61 -7.15 9.15
CA THR A 269 -1.71 -8.13 10.24
C THR A 269 -2.45 -9.36 9.75
N TYR A 270 -1.89 -10.53 10.00
CA TYR A 270 -2.45 -11.80 9.53
C TYR A 270 -2.87 -12.63 10.74
N ALA A 271 -4.06 -13.20 10.68
CA ALA A 271 -4.61 -14.07 11.70
C ALA A 271 -5.12 -15.36 11.06
N ILE A 272 -4.58 -16.49 11.50
CA ILE A 272 -4.95 -17.83 11.02
C ILE A 272 -5.71 -18.55 12.12
N GLN A 273 -6.95 -18.92 11.79
CA GLN A 273 -7.82 -19.71 12.65
C GLN A 273 -7.87 -21.15 12.14
N PRO A 274 -7.50 -22.14 12.99
CA PRO A 274 -7.57 -23.54 12.60
C PRO A 274 -9.02 -24.02 12.55
N PRO A 275 -9.30 -25.16 11.88
CA PRO A 275 -10.60 -25.81 11.98
C PRO A 275 -10.92 -26.20 13.42
N SER A 276 -12.22 -26.22 13.75
CA SER A 276 -12.73 -26.49 15.11
C SER A 276 -12.25 -27.77 15.80
N TYR A 277 -11.73 -28.76 15.05
CA TYR A 277 -11.20 -30.02 15.56
C TYR A 277 -9.67 -30.03 15.71
N SER A 278 -9.00 -28.89 15.54
CA SER A 278 -7.54 -28.77 15.64
C SER A 278 -7.14 -27.49 16.36
N THR A 279 -5.87 -27.41 16.76
CA THR A 279 -5.30 -26.24 17.43
C THR A 279 -3.94 -25.93 16.84
N ILE A 280 -3.59 -24.65 16.75
CA ILE A 280 -2.23 -24.25 16.41
C ILE A 280 -1.34 -24.47 17.64
N THR A 281 -0.24 -25.20 17.45
CA THR A 281 0.73 -25.51 18.51
C THR A 281 1.91 -24.54 18.51
N GLU A 282 2.29 -24.05 17.33
CA GLU A 282 3.39 -23.12 17.13
C GLU A 282 3.04 -22.18 15.95
N ALA A 283 3.31 -20.89 16.13
CA ALA A 283 3.25 -19.88 15.07
C ALA A 283 4.62 -19.17 15.02
N GLY A 284 5.14 -18.95 13.82
CA GLY A 284 6.47 -18.39 13.61
C GLY A 284 6.55 -17.52 12.36
N GLY A 285 7.54 -16.64 12.29
CA GLY A 285 7.72 -15.68 11.21
C GLY A 285 8.29 -14.35 11.71
N THR A 286 8.31 -13.33 10.85
CA THR A 286 8.72 -11.98 11.23
C THR A 286 7.63 -11.34 12.09
N GLY A 287 7.77 -11.43 13.42
CA GLY A 287 6.80 -10.86 14.37
C GLY A 287 5.56 -11.72 14.66
N GLY A 288 5.54 -12.98 14.19
CA GLY A 288 4.44 -13.90 14.46
C GLY A 288 4.44 -14.41 15.90
N SER A 289 3.25 -14.49 16.51
CA SER A 289 3.06 -15.03 17.85
C SER A 289 1.74 -15.78 17.97
N LEU A 290 1.73 -16.86 18.74
CA LEU A 290 0.52 -17.61 19.06
C LEU A 290 -0.42 -16.76 19.94
N VAL A 291 -1.69 -16.68 19.56
CA VAL A 291 -2.74 -15.97 20.33
C VAL A 291 -3.75 -17.00 20.82
N GLY A 292 -3.94 -17.06 22.15
CA GLY A 292 -4.94 -17.92 22.76
C GLY A 292 -6.33 -17.28 22.70
N HIS A 293 -7.36 -18.05 22.34
CA HIS A 293 -8.72 -17.55 22.31
C HIS A 293 -9.42 -17.72 23.68
N SER A 294 -10.02 -16.66 24.22
CA SER A 294 -10.60 -16.65 25.58
C SER A 294 -12.07 -17.08 25.68
N GLU A 295 -12.76 -17.32 24.56
CA GLU A 295 -14.20 -17.68 24.51
C GLU A 295 -14.50 -19.16 24.88
N GLY A 296 -13.65 -19.82 25.67
CA GLY A 296 -13.92 -21.17 26.21
C GLY A 296 -13.89 -22.32 25.20
N LEU A 297 -13.63 -22.05 23.93
CA LEU A 297 -13.30 -23.04 22.91
C LEU A 297 -11.79 -23.22 22.95
N GLY A 298 -11.30 -24.31 23.55
CA GLY A 298 -9.88 -24.52 23.87
C GLY A 298 -8.94 -24.76 22.69
N TYR A 299 -8.97 -23.89 21.68
CA TYR A 299 -8.02 -23.86 20.56
C TYR A 299 -7.21 -22.56 20.56
N ASN A 300 -5.99 -22.63 20.04
CA ASN A 300 -5.14 -21.46 19.80
C ASN A 300 -5.19 -21.07 18.31
N SER A 301 -5.17 -19.77 18.05
CA SER A 301 -4.92 -19.16 16.73
C SER A 301 -3.47 -18.66 16.65
N GLY A 302 -3.00 -18.33 15.45
CA GLY A 302 -1.62 -17.88 15.24
C GLY A 302 -1.44 -17.07 13.98
#